data_AF-A0A6L5FXC8-F1
#
_entry.id   AF-A0A6L5FXC8-F1
#
_cell.length_a   1.000
_cell.length_b   1.000
_cell.length_c   1.000
_cell.angle_alpha   90.00
_cell.angle_beta   90.00
_cell.angle_gamma   90.00
#
_symmetry.space_group_name_H-M   'P 1'
#
loop_
_entity.id
_entity.type
_entity.pdbx_description
1 polymer ?
#
loop_
_entity_poly.entity_id
_entity_poly.type
_entity_poly.pdbx_seq_one_letter_code
_entity_poly.pdbx_strand_id
1 'polypeptide(L)'
;SPRLIDAAGVGSPGLFYGGGFSQLGVQALGVAAVAAWALGASAIVFGAIKATVGLRVSAEEEIEGLDIGEHGMWGYPETFLGTDVAPSPDIVEKARREAKERAVVAAEPALAVEPT
;
A
#
# COMPACT_ATOMS: atom_id res chain seq x y z
N SER A 1 -14.73 34.55 4.94
CA SER A 1 -14.80 35.93 4.43
C SER A 1 -16.25 36.26 4.12
N PRO A 2 -16.66 37.55 4.13
CA PRO A 2 -18.05 37.94 3.83
C PRO A 2 -18.58 37.36 2.51
N ARG A 3 -17.74 37.36 1.47
CA ARG A 3 -18.05 36.77 0.15
C ARG A 3 -18.49 35.29 0.19
N LEU A 4 -17.99 34.50 1.14
CA LEU A 4 -18.33 33.08 1.24
C LEU A 4 -19.70 32.86 1.88
N ILE A 5 -20.12 33.76 2.77
CA ILE A 5 -21.45 33.72 3.39
C ILE A 5 -22.50 34.07 2.34
N ASP A 6 -22.23 35.10 1.54
CA ASP A 6 -23.10 35.51 0.43
C ASP A 6 -23.24 34.38 -0.61
N ALA A 7 -22.14 33.70 -0.95
CA ALA A 7 -22.15 32.58 -1.88
C ALA A 7 -22.84 31.32 -1.32
N ALA A 8 -22.69 31.05 -0.01
CA ALA A 8 -23.30 29.89 0.65
C ALA A 8 -24.77 30.12 1.06
N GLY A 9 -25.22 31.37 1.14
CA GLY A 9 -26.55 31.75 1.61
C GLY A 9 -26.80 31.50 3.11
N VAL A 10 -25.77 31.10 3.85
CA VAL A 10 -25.84 30.73 5.28
C VAL A 10 -24.54 31.08 6.01
N GLY A 11 -24.62 31.29 7.31
CA GLY A 11 -23.47 31.49 8.20
C GLY A 11 -23.23 32.95 8.63
N SER A 12 -22.20 33.15 9.45
CA SER A 12 -21.83 34.43 10.05
C SER A 12 -20.36 34.78 9.77
N PRO A 13 -19.97 36.07 9.79
CA PRO A 13 -18.58 36.49 9.58
C PRO A 13 -17.61 35.83 10.56
N GLY A 14 -16.37 35.61 10.13
CA GLY A 14 -15.32 35.11 11.01
C GLY A 14 -14.84 36.17 12.01
N LEU A 15 -14.02 35.76 12.98
CA LEU A 15 -13.47 36.63 14.03
C LEU A 15 -12.85 37.91 13.46
N PHE A 16 -12.01 37.77 12.44
CA PHE A 16 -11.31 38.89 11.79
C PHE A 16 -12.16 39.70 10.82
N TYR A 17 -13.41 39.30 10.60
CA TYR A 17 -14.38 39.97 9.73
C TYR A 17 -15.55 40.58 10.51
N GLY A 18 -15.40 40.76 11.83
CA GLY A 18 -16.40 41.41 12.67
C GLY A 18 -17.51 40.50 13.21
N GLY A 19 -17.42 39.17 13.02
CA GLY A 19 -18.43 38.23 13.54
C GLY A 19 -18.25 37.83 15.01
N GLY A 20 -17.20 38.34 15.67
CA GLY A 20 -16.96 38.18 17.10
C GLY A 20 -16.56 36.77 17.54
N PHE A 21 -16.46 36.57 18.86
CA PHE A 21 -16.03 35.31 19.48
C PHE A 21 -17.08 34.19 19.44
N SER A 22 -18.36 34.53 19.27
CA SER A 22 -19.43 33.52 19.17
C SER A 22 -19.17 32.55 18.01
N GLN A 23 -18.87 33.08 16.81
CA GLN A 23 -18.57 32.25 15.64
C GLN A 23 -17.30 31.41 15.84
N LEU A 24 -16.27 31.97 16.49
CA LEU A 24 -15.06 31.22 16.83
C LEU A 24 -15.36 30.05 17.77
N GLY A 25 -16.20 30.27 18.78
CA GLY A 25 -16.62 29.24 19.74
C GLY A 25 -17.38 28.09 19.07
N VAL A 26 -18.30 28.39 18.15
CA VAL A 26 -19.03 27.35 17.39
C VAL A 26 -18.08 26.50 16.55
N GLN A 27 -17.11 27.12 15.86
CA GLN A 27 -16.11 26.37 15.09
C GLN A 27 -15.20 25.52 15.99
N ALA A 28 -14.75 26.07 17.12
CA ALA A 28 -13.95 25.33 18.09
C ALA A 28 -14.70 24.13 18.66
N LEU A 29 -15.99 24.27 18.96
CA LEU A 29 -16.85 23.17 19.37
C LEU A 29 -16.94 22.09 18.28
N GLY A 30 -17.09 22.49 17.01
CA GLY A 30 -17.10 21.56 15.89
C GLY A 30 -15.80 20.75 15.79
N VAL A 31 -14.64 21.40 15.91
CA VAL A 31 -13.33 20.72 15.94
C VAL A 31 -13.24 19.76 17.13
N ALA A 32 -13.63 20.22 18.33
CA ALA A 32 -13.60 19.39 19.52
C ALA A 32 -14.52 18.18 19.41
N ALA A 33 -15.72 18.33 18.82
CA ALA A 33 -16.66 17.24 18.61
C ALA A 33 -16.11 16.18 17.64
N VAL A 34 -15.55 16.60 16.51
CA VAL A 34 -14.94 15.67 15.54
C VAL A 34 -13.70 15.00 16.14
N ALA A 35 -12.86 15.73 16.87
CA ALA A 35 -11.70 15.17 17.55
C ALA A 35 -12.11 14.14 18.60
N ALA A 36 -13.10 14.45 19.43
CA ALA A 36 -13.62 13.53 20.45
C ALA A 36 -14.19 12.25 19.81
N TRP A 37 -14.94 12.39 18.71
CA TRP A 37 -15.46 11.25 17.97
C TRP A 37 -14.34 10.41 17.34
N ALA A 38 -13.44 11.03 16.58
CA ALA A 38 -12.38 10.33 15.87
C ALA A 38 -11.43 9.61 16.84
N LEU A 39 -10.96 10.31 17.88
CA LEU A 39 -10.09 9.71 18.90
C LEU A 39 -10.82 8.67 19.74
N GLY A 40 -12.06 8.96 20.17
CA GLY A 40 -12.86 8.04 20.98
C GLY A 40 -13.19 6.75 20.23
N ALA A 41 -13.72 6.85 19.01
CA ALA A 41 -14.03 5.70 18.17
C ALA A 41 -12.76 4.90 17.84
N SER A 42 -11.67 5.57 17.46
CA SER A 42 -10.39 4.90 17.17
C SER A 42 -9.84 4.19 18.41
N ALA A 43 -9.89 4.82 19.59
CA ALA A 43 -9.43 4.21 20.83
C ALA A 43 -10.25 2.98 21.21
N ILE A 44 -11.57 3.02 21.01
CA ILE A 44 -12.45 1.86 21.23
C ILE A 44 -12.09 0.73 20.26
N VAL A 45 -11.99 1.01 18.97
CA VAL A 45 -11.71 -0.01 17.94
C VAL A 45 -10.32 -0.60 18.12
N PHE A 46 -9.27 0.22 18.21
CA PHE A 46 -7.91 -0.26 18.40
C PHE A 46 -7.71 -0.90 19.78
N GLY A 47 -8.41 -0.41 20.81
CA GLY A 47 -8.44 -1.03 22.12
C GLY A 47 -9.04 -2.44 22.09
N ALA A 48 -10.16 -2.61 21.40
CA ALA A 48 -10.79 -3.92 21.22
C ALA A 48 -9.91 -4.90 20.44
N ILE A 49 -9.27 -4.44 19.35
CA ILE A 49 -8.31 -5.25 18.58
C ILE A 49 -7.12 -5.64 19.45
N LYS A 50 -6.56 -4.68 20.20
CA LYS A 50 -5.44 -4.93 21.13
C LYS A 50 -5.80 -5.96 22.21
N ALA A 51 -7.02 -5.95 22.72
CA ALA A 51 -7.47 -6.87 23.75
C ALA A 51 -7.79 -8.28 23.22
N THR A 52 -7.97 -8.44 21.92
CA THR A 52 -8.40 -9.71 21.31
C THR A 52 -7.28 -10.41 20.55
N VAL A 53 -6.75 -9.77 19.51
CA VAL A 53 -5.76 -10.38 18.59
C VAL A 53 -4.41 -9.66 18.58
N GLY A 54 -4.37 -8.40 19.03
CA GLY A 54 -3.18 -7.57 18.93
C GLY A 54 -3.05 -6.90 17.55
N LEU A 55 -2.50 -5.68 17.51
CA LEU A 55 -2.30 -4.90 16.28
C LEU A 55 -0.83 -4.88 15.82
N ARG A 56 0.11 -5.15 16.73
CA ARG A 56 1.54 -5.05 16.49
C ARG A 56 2.16 -6.44 16.59
N VAL A 57 3.07 -6.76 15.67
CA VAL A 57 3.87 -7.98 15.66
C VAL A 57 4.87 -8.00 16.82
N SER A 58 5.54 -9.14 17.03
CA SER A 58 6.61 -9.24 18.03
C SER A 58 7.76 -8.28 17.72
N ALA A 59 8.58 -7.96 18.73
CA ALA A 59 9.71 -7.06 18.53
C ALA A 59 10.74 -7.67 17.57
N GLU A 60 10.91 -8.99 17.62
CA GLU A 60 11.76 -9.77 16.74
C GLU A 60 11.28 -9.67 15.27
N GLU A 61 9.99 -9.93 15.01
CA GLU A 61 9.40 -9.81 13.66
C GLU A 61 9.42 -8.36 13.14
N GLU A 62 9.24 -7.37 14.03
CA GLU A 62 9.34 -5.95 13.66
C GLU A 62 10.75 -5.58 13.20
N ILE A 63 11.79 -6.19 13.80
CA ILE A 63 13.20 -5.97 13.43
C ILE A 63 13.54 -6.69 12.13
N GLU A 64 13.07 -7.92 11.94
CA GLU A 64 13.29 -8.71 10.71
C GLU A 64 12.57 -8.11 9.49
N GLY A 65 11.45 -7.43 9.73
CA GLY A 65 10.61 -6.83 8.70
C GLY A 65 9.44 -7.74 8.31
N LEU A 66 8.28 -7.11 8.11
CA LEU A 66 7.01 -7.81 7.85
C LEU A 66 6.98 -8.54 6.51
N ASP A 67 7.80 -8.14 5.55
CA ASP A 67 7.82 -8.74 4.21
C ASP A 67 8.17 -10.24 4.26
N ILE A 68 9.14 -10.64 5.09
CA ILE A 68 9.52 -12.06 5.24
C ILE A 68 8.39 -12.84 5.92
N GLY A 69 7.87 -12.30 7.02
CA GLY A 69 6.85 -12.97 7.84
C GLY A 69 5.50 -13.12 7.15
N GLU A 70 5.08 -12.11 6.37
CA GLU A 70 3.76 -12.09 5.72
C GLU A 70 3.80 -12.52 4.24
N HIS A 71 4.86 -12.20 3.52
CA HIS A 71 4.96 -12.41 2.07
C HIS A 71 6.03 -13.43 1.65
N GLY A 72 6.86 -13.90 2.59
CA GLY A 72 7.87 -14.95 2.37
C GLY A 72 9.06 -14.52 1.51
N MET A 73 9.20 -13.23 1.22
CA MET A 73 10.26 -12.67 0.40
C MET A 73 10.57 -11.24 0.87
N TRP A 74 11.79 -10.76 0.62
CA TRP A 74 12.13 -9.36 0.83
C TRP A 74 11.43 -8.47 -0.20
N GLY A 75 11.03 -7.25 0.18
CA GLY A 75 10.47 -6.27 -0.78
C GLY A 75 11.44 -5.84 -1.90
N TYR A 76 12.76 -5.94 -1.64
CA TYR A 76 13.83 -5.67 -2.60
C TYR A 76 14.88 -6.79 -2.58
N PRO A 77 14.56 -7.97 -3.14
CA PRO A 77 15.42 -9.14 -3.07
C PRO A 77 16.82 -8.86 -3.63
N GLU A 78 16.94 -8.09 -4.71
CA GLU A 78 18.22 -7.69 -5.31
C GLU A 78 19.14 -6.91 -4.37
N THR A 79 18.57 -6.20 -3.39
CA THR A 79 19.33 -5.38 -2.42
C THR A 79 19.84 -6.25 -1.26
N PHE A 80 19.08 -7.27 -0.86
CA PHE A 80 19.37 -8.12 0.30
C PHE A 80 20.02 -9.47 -0.05
N LEU A 81 19.77 -10.00 -1.25
CA LEU A 81 20.32 -11.26 -1.74
C LEU A 81 21.54 -11.05 -2.65
N GLY A 82 21.84 -9.81 -3.05
CA GLY A 82 22.84 -9.51 -4.06
C GLY A 82 22.36 -9.89 -5.46
N THR A 83 22.91 -9.22 -6.47
CA THR A 83 22.58 -9.44 -7.89
C THR A 83 22.96 -10.84 -8.40
N ASP A 84 23.61 -11.63 -7.57
CA ASP A 84 24.20 -12.93 -7.92
C ASP A 84 23.16 -14.06 -7.88
N VAL A 85 21.97 -13.78 -7.34
CA VAL A 85 20.85 -14.75 -7.21
C VAL A 85 19.88 -14.66 -8.39
N ALA A 86 19.89 -13.55 -9.14
CA ALA A 86 19.21 -13.48 -10.42
C ALA A 86 20.05 -14.23 -11.47
N PRO A 87 19.49 -15.19 -12.23
CA PRO A 87 20.26 -15.89 -13.25
C PRO A 87 20.81 -14.87 -14.26
N SER A 88 22.13 -14.91 -14.49
CA SER A 88 22.80 -14.03 -15.47
C SER A 88 22.03 -14.04 -16.80
N PRO A 89 21.89 -12.89 -17.49
CA PRO A 89 21.27 -12.82 -18.82
C PRO A 89 21.78 -13.92 -19.77
N ASP A 90 23.05 -14.29 -19.67
CA ASP A 90 23.68 -15.35 -20.48
C ASP A 90 23.08 -16.74 -20.22
N ILE A 91 22.72 -17.04 -18.96
CA ILE A 91 22.09 -18.32 -18.58
C ILE A 91 20.65 -18.35 -19.10
N VAL A 92 19.93 -17.23 -19.04
CA VAL A 92 18.57 -17.11 -19.56
C VAL A 92 18.56 -17.25 -21.08
N GLU A 93 19.51 -16.63 -21.78
CA GLU A 93 19.65 -16.74 -23.23
C GLU A 93 20.02 -18.16 -23.67
N LYS A 94 20.98 -18.79 -22.97
CA LYS A 94 21.37 -20.18 -23.22
C LYS A 94 20.20 -21.13 -23.02
N ALA A 95 19.46 -21.00 -21.90
CA ALA A 95 18.29 -21.81 -21.63
C ALA A 95 17.18 -21.62 -22.68
N ARG A 96 16.93 -20.37 -23.13
CA ARG A 96 15.98 -20.08 -24.22
C ARG A 96 16.42 -20.73 -25.54
N ARG A 97 17.72 -20.67 -25.87
CA ARG A 97 18.26 -21.28 -27.08
C ARG A 97 18.16 -22.80 -27.03
N GLU A 98 18.52 -23.42 -25.91
CA GLU A 98 18.38 -24.87 -25.72
C GLU A 98 16.92 -25.32 -25.79
N ALA A 99 15.99 -24.57 -25.19
CA ALA A 99 14.56 -24.85 -25.29
C ALA A 99 14.05 -24.74 -26.74
N LYS A 100 14.53 -23.73 -27.49
CA LYS A 100 14.18 -23.55 -28.90
C LYS A 100 14.76 -24.67 -29.77
N GLU A 101 16.01 -25.06 -29.55
CA GLU A 101 16.65 -26.19 -30.24
C GLU A 101 15.93 -27.50 -29.95
N ARG A 102 15.55 -27.77 -28.69
CA ARG A 102 14.73 -28.94 -28.32
C ARG A 102 13.34 -28.93 -28.95
N ALA A 103 12.69 -27.77 -29.00
CA ALA A 103 11.38 -27.62 -29.65
C ALA A 103 11.47 -27.81 -31.18
N VAL A 104 12.55 -27.34 -31.81
CA VAL A 104 12.82 -27.55 -33.25
C VAL A 104 13.08 -29.04 -33.54
N VAL A 105 13.93 -29.69 -32.73
CA VAL A 105 14.24 -31.13 -32.88
C VAL A 105 13.00 -32.00 -32.63
N ALA A 106 12.15 -31.62 -31.67
CA ALA A 106 10.89 -32.33 -31.41
C ALA A 106 9.85 -32.15 -32.54
N ALA A 107 9.94 -31.07 -33.34
CA ALA A 107 9.07 -30.81 -34.48
C ALA A 107 9.58 -31.46 -35.79
N GLU A 108 10.86 -31.84 -35.86
CA GLU A 108 11.51 -32.38 -37.06
C GLU A 108 10.98 -33.75 -37.55
N PRO A 109 10.60 -34.75 -36.71
CA PRO A 109 10.17 -36.05 -37.22
C PRO A 109 8.76 -36.05 -37.84
N ALA A 110 8.01 -34.94 -37.76
CA ALA A 110 6.63 -34.87 -38.26
C ALA A 110 6.50 -34.55 -39.76
N LEU A 111 7.59 -34.20 -40.46
CA LEU A 111 7.54 -33.77 -41.87
C LEU A 111 8.21 -34.73 -42.87
N ALA A 112 8.70 -35.90 -42.42
CA ALA A 112 9.48 -36.82 -43.25
C ALA A 112 8.81 -38.19 -43.47
N VAL A 113 7.49 -38.24 -43.73
CA VAL A 113 6.85 -39.42 -44.33
C VAL A 113 5.70 -38.95 -45.25
N GLU A 114 5.85 -39.27 -46.55
CA GLU A 114 4.92 -39.18 -47.70
C GLU A 114 4.97 -37.86 -48.49
N PRO A 115 5.26 -37.90 -49.81
CA PRO A 115 4.44 -38.64 -50.78
C PRO A 115 5.21 -39.45 -51.85
N THR A 116 4.78 -40.69 -52.07
CA THR A 116 4.35 -41.32 -53.35
C THR A 116 4.23 -42.82 -53.17
#